data_AF-A6EJE0-F1
#
_entry.id   AF-A6EJE0-F1
#
_cell.length_a   1.000
_cell.length_b   1.000
_cell.length_c   1.000
_cell.angle_alpha   90.00
_cell.angle_beta   90.00
_cell.angle_gamma   90.00
#
_symmetry.space_group_name_H-M   'P 1'
#
loop_
_entity.id
_entity.type
_entity.pdbx_description
1 polymer ?
#
loop_
_entity_poly.entity_id
_entity_poly.type
_entity_poly.pdbx_seq_one_letter_code
_entity_poly.pdbx_strand_id
1 'polypeptide(L)'
;WAAIWGFLGAKIFDNLEHWDTFVADPINSLLSFSGLTFYGGLICGGAAVLYIARKNNIKPLHMLDIGGPGMMLAYSIGRIGCHMSGDGDWGIANLNPKPFTWLPDWLWAYTYPNNVANEGQHIAGCVGKFCNELPLPVYPTPIYEVIVCFILFLILWRIRTRIHLPGMMFGIYLMMNGVERFFVELIRVNTKYHVAGIAFTQAEMISLILFLSGLLLVVFAIKNKEKHANY
;
A
#
# COMPACT_ATOMS: atom_id res chain seq x y z
N TRP A 1 10.92 -5.84 17.12
CA TRP A 1 11.50 -6.74 16.10
C TRP A 1 11.03 -6.40 14.68
N ALA A 2 9.73 -6.31 14.41
CA ALA A 2 9.20 -5.99 13.07
C ALA A 2 9.80 -4.71 12.45
N ALA A 3 9.80 -3.59 13.19
CA ALA A 3 10.35 -2.32 12.70
C ALA A 3 11.85 -2.43 12.40
N ILE A 4 12.64 -3.01 13.31
CA ILE A 4 14.09 -3.15 13.16
C ILE A 4 14.43 -3.98 11.92
N TRP A 5 13.82 -5.16 11.77
CA TRP A 5 14.06 -6.05 10.62
C TRP A 5 13.45 -5.52 9.33
N GLY A 6 12.36 -4.74 9.41
CA GLY A 6 11.76 -4.05 8.27
C GLY A 6 12.66 -2.93 7.74
N PHE A 7 13.17 -2.05 8.60
CA PHE A 7 14.11 -1.01 8.18
C PHE A 7 15.42 -1.61 7.64
N LEU A 8 15.96 -2.62 8.32
CA LEU A 8 17.16 -3.31 7.86
C LEU A 8 16.94 -3.98 6.49
N GLY A 9 15.83 -4.68 6.31
CA GLY A 9 15.49 -5.35 5.06
C GLY A 9 15.24 -4.40 3.91
N ALA A 10 14.51 -3.30 4.16
CA ALA A 10 14.27 -2.25 3.17
C ALA A 10 15.59 -1.64 2.66
N LYS A 11 16.57 -1.47 3.55
CA LYS A 11 17.89 -0.92 3.21
C LYS A 11 18.79 -1.91 2.48
N ILE A 12 18.76 -3.19 2.88
CA ILE A 12 19.53 -4.24 2.19
C ILE A 12 19.02 -4.40 0.76
N PHE A 13 17.70 -4.46 0.55
CA PHE A 13 17.13 -4.58 -0.79
C PHE A 13 17.38 -3.35 -1.66
N ASP A 14 17.31 -2.14 -1.09
CA ASP A 14 17.67 -0.91 -1.81
C ASP A 14 19.11 -0.93 -2.31
N ASN A 15 20.07 -1.36 -1.46
CA ASN A 15 21.47 -1.50 -1.87
C ASN A 15 21.69 -2.61 -2.92
N LEU A 16 20.87 -3.67 -2.91
CA LEU A 16 20.94 -4.74 -3.92
C LEU A 16 20.37 -4.29 -5.27
N GLU A 17 19.31 -3.49 -5.25
CA GLU A 17 18.67 -2.92 -6.43
C GLU A 17 19.55 -1.83 -7.06
N HIS A 18 20.27 -1.07 -6.23
CA HIS A 18 21.17 0.01 -6.62
C HIS A 18 22.66 -0.35 -6.41
N TRP A 19 23.04 -1.54 -6.84
CA TRP A 19 24.37 -2.12 -6.61
C TRP A 19 25.53 -1.24 -7.11
N ASP A 20 25.36 -0.58 -8.26
CA ASP A 20 26.40 0.26 -8.86
C ASP A 20 26.73 1.51 -8.00
N THR A 21 25.71 2.15 -7.43
CA THR A 21 25.85 3.26 -6.47
C THR A 21 26.36 2.81 -5.11
N PHE A 22 26.03 1.59 -4.68
CA PHE A 22 26.51 1.02 -3.42
C PHE A 22 28.02 0.73 -3.46
N VAL A 23 28.55 0.21 -4.58
CA VAL A 23 29.98 -0.04 -4.76
C VAL A 23 30.80 1.26 -4.77
N ALA A 24 30.21 2.36 -5.25
CA ALA A 24 30.87 3.66 -5.32
C ALA A 24 31.02 4.34 -3.93
N ASP A 25 30.03 4.22 -3.03
CA ASP A 25 30.10 4.87 -1.71
C ASP A 25 29.31 4.11 -0.60
N PRO A 26 29.85 2.97 -0.10
CA PRO A 26 29.11 2.02 0.73
C PRO A 26 28.70 2.55 2.11
N ILE A 27 29.50 3.46 2.71
CA ILE A 27 29.24 4.00 4.05
C ILE A 27 28.08 5.00 4.00
N ASN A 28 28.08 5.90 3.01
CA ASN A 28 27.01 6.88 2.83
C ASN A 28 25.71 6.22 2.35
N SER A 29 25.79 5.21 1.49
CA SER A 29 24.61 4.46 1.05
C SER A 29 23.92 3.79 2.25
N LEU A 30 24.67 3.11 3.13
CA LEU A 30 24.11 2.42 4.31
C LEU A 30 23.53 3.35 5.39
N LEU A 31 24.14 4.52 5.61
CA LEU A 31 23.72 5.46 6.66
C LEU A 31 22.68 6.50 6.20
N SER A 32 22.43 6.61 4.89
CA SER A 32 21.43 7.54 4.38
C SER A 32 20.00 7.11 4.74
N PHE A 33 19.18 8.07 5.19
CA PHE A 33 17.75 7.87 5.44
C PHE A 33 16.91 7.78 4.14
N SER A 34 17.54 7.98 2.98
CA SER A 34 16.92 7.86 1.65
C SER A 34 17.20 6.47 1.06
N GLY A 35 16.34 5.98 0.16
CA GLY A 35 16.50 4.65 -0.45
C GLY A 35 16.03 3.54 0.48
N LEU A 36 14.70 3.33 0.53
CA LEU A 36 14.09 2.25 1.29
C LEU A 36 13.12 1.52 0.37
N THR A 37 13.52 0.32 -0.08
CA THR A 37 12.66 -0.49 -0.96
C THR A 37 11.55 -1.13 -0.13
N PHE A 38 10.29 -0.86 -0.51
CA PHE A 38 9.10 -1.40 0.16
C PHE A 38 9.10 -2.93 0.28
N TYR A 39 9.49 -3.63 -0.80
CA TYR A 39 9.54 -5.09 -0.83
C TYR A 39 10.50 -5.68 0.21
N GLY A 40 11.68 -5.07 0.39
CA GLY A 40 12.64 -5.52 1.39
C GLY A 40 12.10 -5.39 2.82
N GLY A 41 11.40 -4.29 3.09
CA GLY A 41 10.76 -4.08 4.39
C GLY A 41 9.64 -5.07 4.67
N LEU A 42 8.79 -5.34 3.68
CA LEU A 42 7.67 -6.27 3.80
C LEU A 42 8.17 -7.72 4.00
N ILE A 43 9.11 -8.17 3.19
CA ILE A 43 9.60 -9.55 3.21
C ILE A 43 10.39 -9.82 4.50
N CYS A 44 11.39 -8.99 4.81
CA CYS A 44 12.24 -9.20 5.98
C CYS A 44 11.48 -8.94 7.30
N GLY A 45 10.67 -7.88 7.34
CA GLY A 45 9.85 -7.55 8.51
C GLY A 45 8.80 -8.63 8.79
N GLY A 46 8.08 -9.07 7.75
CA GLY A 46 7.10 -10.14 7.85
C GLY A 46 7.72 -11.48 8.24
N ALA A 47 8.80 -11.89 7.58
CA ALA A 47 9.49 -13.14 7.88
C ALA A 47 10.03 -13.17 9.31
N ALA A 48 10.64 -12.07 9.79
CA ALA A 48 11.14 -11.98 11.15
C ALA A 48 10.03 -12.10 12.20
N VAL A 49 8.88 -11.47 11.97
CA VAL A 49 7.72 -11.58 12.86
C VAL A 49 7.18 -13.01 12.90
N LEU A 50 7.02 -13.65 11.74
CA LEU A 50 6.53 -15.03 11.67
C LEU A 50 7.51 -16.02 12.31
N TYR A 51 8.81 -15.81 12.13
CA TYR A 51 9.86 -16.61 12.75
C TYR A 51 9.85 -16.49 14.28
N ILE A 52 9.80 -15.27 14.81
CA ILE A 52 9.75 -15.02 16.26
C ILE A 52 8.44 -15.53 16.86
N ALA A 53 7.31 -15.34 16.19
CA ALA A 53 6.03 -15.89 16.62
C ALA A 53 6.10 -17.42 16.75
N ARG A 54 6.67 -18.09 15.73
CA ARG A 54 6.86 -19.55 15.75
C ARG A 54 7.79 -20.00 16.89
N LYS A 55 8.87 -19.25 17.17
CA LYS A 55 9.76 -19.52 18.31
C LYS A 55 9.04 -19.43 19.66
N ASN A 56 8.02 -18.57 19.75
CA ASN A 56 7.18 -18.42 20.95
C ASN A 56 5.91 -19.30 20.93
N ASN A 57 5.88 -20.36 20.11
CA ASN A 57 4.74 -21.28 19.98
C ASN A 57 3.44 -20.64 19.47
N ILE A 58 3.49 -19.44 18.91
CA ILE A 58 2.36 -18.80 18.23
C ILE A 58 2.37 -19.23 16.77
N LYS A 59 1.26 -19.80 16.29
CA LYS A 59 1.20 -20.27 14.91
C LYS A 59 1.16 -19.09 13.93
N PRO A 60 1.84 -19.19 12.77
CA PRO A 60 1.88 -18.13 11.77
C PRO A 60 0.51 -17.58 11.34
N LEU A 61 -0.51 -18.43 11.21
CA LEU A 61 -1.86 -18.01 10.80
C LEU A 61 -2.50 -17.03 11.80
N HIS A 62 -2.35 -17.25 13.11
CA HIS A 62 -2.86 -16.31 14.10
C HIS A 62 -2.12 -14.97 14.03
N MET A 63 -0.82 -15.01 13.75
CA MET A 63 -0.03 -13.79 13.60
C MET A 63 -0.46 -13.00 12.36
N LEU A 64 -0.77 -13.67 11.26
CA LEU A 64 -1.31 -13.05 10.04
C LEU A 64 -2.69 -12.42 10.30
N ASP A 65 -3.57 -13.10 11.04
CA ASP A 65 -4.88 -12.54 11.41
C ASP A 65 -4.78 -11.28 12.25
N ILE A 66 -3.82 -11.22 13.18
CA ILE A 66 -3.52 -10.01 13.97
C ILE A 66 -2.94 -8.92 13.05
N GLY A 67 -2.08 -9.30 12.10
CA GLY A 67 -1.44 -8.40 11.16
C GLY A 67 -2.41 -7.75 10.17
N GLY A 68 -3.46 -8.46 9.72
CA GLY A 68 -4.44 -8.01 8.72
C GLY A 68 -4.96 -6.58 8.95
N PRO A 69 -5.67 -6.33 10.07
CA PRO A 69 -6.15 -4.99 10.41
C PRO A 69 -5.01 -3.97 10.55
N GLY A 70 -3.89 -4.38 11.16
CA GLY A 70 -2.72 -3.52 11.35
C GLY A 70 -2.12 -3.02 10.04
N MET A 71 -2.08 -3.86 9.00
CA MET A 71 -1.59 -3.47 7.67
C MET A 71 -2.50 -2.47 6.98
N MET A 72 -3.83 -2.58 7.12
CA MET A 72 -4.77 -1.58 6.58
C MET A 72 -4.54 -0.21 7.20
N LEU A 73 -4.37 -0.16 8.52
CA LEU A 73 -4.07 1.08 9.22
C LEU A 73 -2.71 1.65 8.81
N ALA A 74 -1.68 0.80 8.76
CA ALA A 74 -0.33 1.21 8.36
C ALA A 74 -0.31 1.79 6.94
N TYR A 75 -1.05 1.16 6.02
CA TYR A 75 -1.17 1.64 4.64
C TYR A 75 -1.94 2.96 4.55
N SER A 76 -3.04 3.10 5.28
CA SER A 76 -3.78 4.37 5.39
C SER A 76 -2.88 5.51 5.88
N ILE A 77 -2.10 5.28 6.95
CA ILE A 77 -1.15 6.29 7.46
C ILE A 77 -0.06 6.60 6.42
N GLY A 78 0.49 5.58 5.75
CA GLY A 78 1.52 5.75 4.72
C GLY A 78 1.05 6.62 3.55
N ARG A 79 -0.20 6.46 3.11
CA ARG A 79 -0.78 7.23 2.01
C ARG A 79 -0.98 8.72 2.30
N ILE A 80 -1.04 9.10 3.58
CA ILE A 80 -1.01 10.52 3.98
C ILE A 80 0.31 11.16 3.52
N GLY A 81 1.42 10.43 3.65
CA GLY A 81 2.74 10.86 3.16
C GLY A 81 2.72 11.14 1.66
N CYS A 82 2.22 10.19 0.86
CA CYS A 82 2.07 10.34 -0.60
C CYS A 82 1.21 11.56 -0.98
N HIS A 83 0.10 11.77 -0.26
CA HIS A 83 -0.75 12.94 -0.49
C HIS A 83 -0.04 14.26 -0.19
N MET A 84 0.74 14.32 0.88
CA MET A 84 1.43 15.54 1.29
C MET A 84 2.67 15.83 0.44
N SER A 85 3.38 14.80 -0.03
CA SER A 85 4.59 14.96 -0.83
C SER A 85 4.30 15.21 -2.31
N GLY A 86 3.19 14.68 -2.85
CA GLY A 86 2.97 14.68 -4.29
C GLY A 86 4.04 13.84 -5.00
N ASP A 87 4.13 12.57 -4.66
CA ASP A 87 5.13 11.63 -5.18
C ASP A 87 4.74 10.95 -6.50
N GLY A 88 3.68 11.39 -7.17
CA GLY A 88 3.22 10.84 -8.45
C GLY A 88 2.04 9.88 -8.32
N ASP A 89 1.60 9.58 -7.10
CA ASP A 89 0.55 8.60 -6.82
C ASP A 89 -0.90 9.10 -7.03
N TRP A 90 -1.06 10.14 -7.85
CA TRP A 90 -2.34 10.78 -8.17
C TRP A 90 -3.08 10.12 -9.35
N GLY A 91 -4.36 10.48 -9.48
CA GLY A 91 -5.25 9.95 -10.50
C GLY A 91 -5.17 10.67 -11.84
N ILE A 92 -6.09 10.32 -12.74
CA ILE A 92 -6.31 11.03 -14.01
C ILE A 92 -6.76 12.49 -13.76
N ALA A 93 -6.60 13.33 -14.78
CA ALA A 93 -7.09 14.70 -14.76
C ALA A 93 -8.60 14.75 -14.45
N ASN A 94 -8.98 15.60 -13.49
CA ASN A 94 -10.35 15.80 -13.04
C ASN A 94 -10.81 17.22 -13.36
N LEU A 95 -11.53 17.37 -14.47
CA LEU A 95 -12.20 18.63 -14.86
C LEU A 95 -13.68 18.65 -14.49
N ASN A 96 -14.16 17.61 -13.81
CA ASN A 96 -15.58 17.50 -13.47
C ASN A 96 -15.92 18.45 -12.32
N PRO A 97 -17.11 19.08 -12.33
CA PRO A 97 -17.56 19.88 -11.20
C PRO A 97 -17.72 19.01 -9.95
N LYS A 98 -17.43 19.57 -8.78
CA LYS A 98 -17.56 18.84 -7.53
C LYS A 98 -19.03 18.46 -7.27
N PRO A 99 -19.30 17.23 -6.79
CA PRO A 99 -20.67 16.74 -6.60
C PRO A 99 -21.38 17.42 -5.44
N PHE A 100 -20.64 17.89 -4.43
CA PHE A 100 -21.20 18.50 -3.23
C PHE A 100 -20.52 19.84 -2.94
N THR A 101 -21.32 20.85 -2.57
CA THR A 101 -20.85 22.21 -2.29
C THR A 101 -19.99 22.30 -1.03
N TRP A 102 -20.27 21.47 -0.02
CA TRP A 102 -19.52 21.40 1.24
C TRP A 102 -18.17 20.69 1.11
N LEU A 103 -17.93 19.97 0.00
CA LEU A 103 -16.70 19.23 -0.22
C LEU A 103 -15.55 20.22 -0.49
N PRO A 104 -14.43 20.11 0.25
CA PRO A 104 -13.24 20.91 -0.05
C PRO A 104 -12.70 20.60 -1.43
N ASP A 105 -12.25 21.63 -2.16
CA ASP A 105 -11.82 21.45 -3.55
C ASP A 105 -10.63 20.50 -3.66
N TRP A 106 -9.66 20.59 -2.74
CA TRP A 106 -8.49 19.70 -2.67
C TRP A 106 -8.83 18.21 -2.47
N LEU A 107 -10.03 17.90 -1.98
CA LEU A 107 -10.49 16.52 -1.81
C LEU A 107 -11.14 15.98 -3.10
N TRP A 108 -11.57 16.86 -4.00
CA TRP A 108 -12.15 16.49 -5.29
C TRP A 108 -11.13 16.58 -6.43
N ALA A 109 -10.40 17.69 -6.50
CA ALA A 109 -9.43 17.98 -7.55
C ALA A 109 -8.25 18.75 -6.93
N TYR A 110 -7.03 18.27 -7.15
CA TYR A 110 -5.83 18.86 -6.56
C TYR A 110 -4.70 18.92 -7.59
N THR A 111 -3.91 19.99 -7.59
CA THR A 111 -2.80 20.20 -8.54
C THR A 111 -1.43 19.85 -7.97
N TYR A 112 -1.35 19.50 -6.68
CA TYR A 112 -0.10 19.13 -5.99
C TYR A 112 1.03 20.18 -6.20
N PRO A 113 0.91 21.38 -5.61
CA PRO A 113 1.95 22.38 -5.67
C PRO A 113 3.21 21.92 -4.91
N ASN A 114 4.39 22.21 -5.47
CA ASN A 114 5.69 21.79 -4.93
C ASN A 114 5.83 20.26 -4.81
N ASN A 115 5.28 19.52 -5.78
CA ASN A 115 5.31 18.07 -5.76
C ASN A 115 6.75 17.52 -5.84
N VAL A 116 7.05 16.47 -5.08
CA VAL A 116 8.39 15.87 -5.04
C VAL A 116 8.76 15.14 -6.33
N ALA A 117 7.77 14.75 -7.12
CA ALA A 117 7.95 14.17 -8.45
C ALA A 117 8.49 15.19 -9.47
N ASN A 118 8.45 16.50 -9.17
CA ASN A 118 8.81 17.58 -10.08
C ASN A 118 8.06 17.53 -11.42
N GLU A 119 6.80 17.07 -11.39
CA GLU A 119 5.95 16.96 -12.56
C GLU A 119 5.13 18.24 -12.79
N GLY A 120 4.88 18.54 -14.07
CA GLY A 120 4.05 19.67 -14.50
C GLY A 120 4.83 20.95 -14.82
N GLN A 121 4.25 22.10 -14.49
CA GLN A 121 4.77 23.42 -14.83
C GLN A 121 5.42 24.10 -13.63
N HIS A 122 6.41 24.95 -13.89
CA HIS A 122 7.11 25.69 -12.84
C HIS A 122 6.25 26.83 -12.28
N ILE A 123 6.16 26.95 -10.96
CA ILE A 123 5.45 28.00 -10.25
C ILE A 123 6.24 29.32 -10.37
N ALA A 124 5.60 30.36 -10.89
CA ALA A 124 6.26 31.66 -11.08
C ALA A 124 6.76 32.24 -9.75
N GLY A 125 8.05 32.60 -9.68
CA GLY A 125 8.68 33.18 -8.48
C GLY A 125 9.04 32.19 -7.37
N CYS A 126 8.84 30.88 -7.58
CA CYS A 126 9.31 29.86 -6.65
C CYS A 126 10.83 29.67 -6.75
N VAL A 127 11.50 29.60 -5.60
CA VAL A 127 12.95 29.35 -5.51
C VAL A 127 13.15 28.12 -4.63
N GLY A 128 13.72 27.05 -5.18
CA GLY A 128 13.93 25.81 -4.46
C GLY A 128 13.98 24.59 -5.38
N LYS A 129 14.15 23.41 -4.78
CA LYS A 129 14.21 22.14 -5.52
C LYS A 129 12.85 21.69 -6.04
N PHE A 130 11.79 21.93 -5.27
CA PHE A 130 10.42 21.48 -5.55
C PHE A 130 9.55 22.69 -5.86
N CYS A 131 9.50 23.08 -7.13
CA CYS A 131 8.79 24.29 -7.58
C CYS A 131 7.81 24.00 -8.72
N ASN A 132 7.40 22.74 -8.90
CA ASN A 132 6.48 22.34 -9.96
C ASN A 132 5.08 22.06 -9.39
N GLU A 133 4.07 22.30 -10.22
CA GLU A 133 2.67 21.95 -9.98
C GLU A 133 2.04 21.38 -11.26
N LEU A 134 1.01 20.55 -11.12
CA LEU A 134 0.32 19.98 -12.26
C LEU A 134 -0.49 21.06 -13.00
N PRO A 135 -0.42 21.12 -14.34
CA PRO A 135 -1.14 22.13 -15.13
C PRO A 135 -2.66 21.91 -15.10
N LEU A 136 -3.10 20.66 -14.89
CA LEU A 136 -4.50 20.30 -14.73
C LEU A 136 -4.71 19.67 -13.35
N PRO A 137 -5.83 19.96 -12.68
CA PRO A 137 -6.16 19.28 -11.44
C PRO A 137 -6.43 17.79 -11.70
N VAL A 138 -6.01 16.94 -10.78
CA VAL A 138 -6.17 15.48 -10.85
C VAL A 138 -7.01 14.98 -9.68
N TYR A 139 -7.59 13.78 -9.82
CA TYR A 139 -8.18 13.10 -8.67
C TYR A 139 -7.09 12.79 -7.63
N PRO A 140 -7.21 13.24 -6.37
CA PRO A 140 -6.22 12.98 -5.33
C PRO A 140 -6.33 11.54 -4.81
N THR A 141 -6.07 10.53 -5.64
CA THR A 141 -6.18 9.10 -5.27
C THR A 141 -5.53 8.69 -3.95
N PRO A 142 -4.38 9.25 -3.51
CA PRO A 142 -3.82 8.93 -2.19
C PRO A 142 -4.78 9.22 -1.05
N ILE A 143 -5.56 10.31 -1.09
CA ILE A 143 -6.52 10.60 -0.01
C ILE A 143 -7.72 9.64 -0.04
N TYR A 144 -8.11 9.18 -1.22
CA TYR A 144 -9.15 8.17 -1.36
C TYR A 144 -8.68 6.85 -0.76
N GLU A 145 -7.44 6.44 -1.04
CA GLU A 145 -6.80 5.29 -0.40
C GLU A 145 -6.74 5.45 1.13
N VAL A 146 -6.35 6.62 1.66
CA VAL A 146 -6.36 6.91 3.11
C VAL A 146 -7.74 6.64 3.71
N ILE A 147 -8.79 7.23 3.13
CA ILE A 147 -10.16 7.16 3.64
C ILE A 147 -10.68 5.73 3.56
N VAL A 148 -10.54 5.08 2.40
CA VAL A 148 -11.04 3.71 2.19
C VAL A 148 -10.31 2.74 3.10
N CYS A 149 -8.98 2.76 3.15
CA CYS A 149 -8.22 1.85 4.00
C CYS A 149 -8.48 2.08 5.50
N PHE A 150 -8.74 3.32 5.92
CA PHE A 150 -9.15 3.60 7.30
C PHE A 150 -10.54 3.01 7.60
N ILE A 151 -11.51 3.16 6.69
CA ILE A 151 -12.83 2.54 6.82
C ILE A 151 -12.71 1.01 6.86
N LEU A 152 -11.92 0.41 5.97
CA LEU A 152 -11.66 -1.03 5.96
C LEU A 152 -11.02 -1.50 7.26
N PHE A 153 -10.05 -0.75 7.80
CA PHE A 153 -9.49 -1.01 9.13
C PHE A 153 -10.58 -1.00 10.21
N LEU A 154 -11.46 0.00 10.24
CA LEU A 154 -12.55 0.06 11.22
C LEU A 154 -13.52 -1.12 11.09
N ILE A 155 -13.82 -1.56 9.86
CA ILE A 155 -14.65 -2.75 9.61
C ILE A 155 -13.97 -4.00 10.17
N LEU A 156 -12.70 -4.24 9.81
CA LEU A 156 -11.91 -5.37 10.28
C LEU A 156 -11.78 -5.35 11.82
N TRP A 157 -11.55 -4.17 12.40
CA TRP A 157 -11.44 -3.97 13.84
C TRP A 157 -12.77 -4.23 14.56
N ARG A 158 -13.91 -3.89 13.94
CA ARG A 158 -15.24 -4.16 14.50
C ARG A 158 -15.58 -5.65 14.48
N ILE A 159 -15.22 -6.37 13.42
CA ILE A 159 -15.52 -7.80 13.30
C ILE A 159 -14.50 -8.71 14.02
N ARG A 160 -13.39 -8.17 14.52
CA ARG A 160 -12.33 -8.94 15.21
C ARG A 160 -12.79 -9.80 16.39
N THR A 161 -13.84 -9.37 17.09
CA THR A 161 -14.38 -10.10 18.25
C THR A 161 -15.40 -11.16 17.85
N ARG A 162 -15.79 -11.21 16.57
CA ARG A 162 -16.73 -12.20 16.03
C ARG A 162 -16.02 -13.33 15.28
N ILE A 163 -14.82 -13.08 14.78
CA ILE A 163 -14.05 -14.02 13.96
C ILE A 163 -12.98 -14.68 14.82
N HIS A 164 -13.12 -15.99 15.04
CA HIS A 164 -12.19 -16.78 15.83
C HIS A 164 -11.45 -17.85 15.02
N LEU A 165 -11.81 -18.04 13.74
CA LEU A 165 -11.17 -19.03 12.88
C LEU A 165 -9.81 -18.51 12.39
N PRO A 166 -8.71 -19.28 12.59
CA PRO A 166 -7.39 -18.90 12.10
C PRO A 166 -7.35 -18.78 10.57
N GLY A 167 -6.73 -17.72 10.06
CA GLY A 167 -6.61 -17.37 8.63
C GLY A 167 -7.82 -16.63 8.07
N MET A 168 -8.94 -16.56 8.79
CA MET A 168 -10.16 -15.93 8.28
C MET A 168 -10.05 -14.41 8.24
N MET A 169 -9.45 -13.79 9.27
CA MET A 169 -9.29 -12.33 9.31
C MET A 169 -8.33 -11.85 8.23
N PHE A 170 -7.19 -12.53 8.08
CA PHE A 170 -6.22 -12.21 7.04
C PHE A 170 -6.78 -12.46 5.63
N GLY A 171 -7.59 -13.52 5.44
CA GLY A 171 -8.26 -13.78 4.17
C GLY A 171 -9.25 -12.70 3.77
N ILE A 172 -10.09 -12.24 4.73
CA ILE A 172 -11.00 -11.10 4.50
C ILE A 172 -10.22 -9.83 4.19
N TYR A 173 -9.14 -9.56 4.93
CA TYR A 173 -8.22 -8.46 4.65
C TYR A 173 -7.71 -8.49 3.20
N LEU A 174 -7.21 -9.64 2.72
CA LEU A 174 -6.70 -9.79 1.35
C LEU A 174 -7.79 -9.53 0.31
N MET A 175 -9.00 -10.04 0.54
CA MET A 175 -10.14 -9.79 -0.34
C MET A 175 -10.51 -8.29 -0.38
N MET A 176 -10.61 -7.64 0.77
CA MET A 176 -10.92 -6.21 0.86
C MET A 176 -9.83 -5.35 0.22
N ASN A 177 -8.55 -5.70 0.41
CA ASN A 177 -7.41 -5.02 -0.22
C ASN A 177 -7.47 -5.17 -1.75
N GLY A 178 -7.73 -6.38 -2.26
CA GLY A 178 -7.89 -6.60 -3.69
C GLY A 178 -9.00 -5.74 -4.30
N VAL A 179 -10.16 -5.66 -3.64
CA VAL A 179 -11.28 -4.82 -4.10
C VAL A 179 -10.93 -3.33 -4.10
N GLU A 180 -10.34 -2.83 -3.01
CA GLU A 180 -9.92 -1.43 -2.91
C GLU A 180 -8.92 -1.06 -4.00
N ARG A 181 -7.88 -1.89 -4.18
CA ARG A 181 -6.89 -1.72 -5.24
C ARG A 181 -7.52 -1.68 -6.62
N PHE A 182 -8.44 -2.59 -6.91
CA PHE A 182 -9.15 -2.60 -8.19
C PHE A 182 -9.84 -1.26 -8.48
N PHE A 183 -10.57 -0.69 -7.50
CA PHE A 183 -11.29 0.57 -7.70
C PHE A 183 -10.39 1.80 -7.82
N VAL A 184 -9.35 1.90 -6.98
CA VAL A 184 -8.41 3.03 -7.02
C VAL A 184 -7.66 3.05 -8.35
N GLU A 185 -7.33 1.87 -8.86
CA GLU A 185 -6.56 1.74 -10.08
C GLU A 185 -7.30 2.17 -11.35
N LEU A 186 -8.63 2.05 -11.36
CA LEU A 186 -9.48 2.59 -12.43
C LEU A 186 -9.36 4.12 -12.54
N ILE A 187 -9.04 4.79 -11.43
CA ILE A 187 -8.89 6.24 -11.34
C ILE A 187 -7.43 6.65 -11.60
N ARG A 188 -6.47 5.74 -11.40
CA ARG A 188 -5.04 6.01 -11.62
C ARG A 188 -4.63 6.05 -13.09
N VAL A 189 -3.58 6.81 -13.35
CA VAL A 189 -2.94 6.89 -14.68
C VAL A 189 -2.14 5.61 -14.89
N ASN A 190 -2.67 4.66 -15.65
CA ASN A 190 -2.01 3.38 -15.88
C ASN A 190 -1.54 3.14 -17.31
N THR A 191 -0.36 2.53 -17.41
CA THR A 191 0.13 1.89 -18.63
C THR A 191 -0.68 0.62 -18.88
N LYS A 192 -1.42 0.58 -19.99
CA LYS A 192 -2.19 -0.60 -20.40
C LYS A 192 -1.22 -1.63 -21.00
N TYR A 193 -1.16 -2.84 -20.43
CA TYR A 193 -0.44 -3.94 -21.05
C TYR A 193 -1.41 -4.72 -21.96
N HIS A 194 -0.98 -5.00 -23.19
CA HIS A 194 -1.75 -5.83 -24.11
C HIS A 194 -1.20 -7.25 -24.06
N VAL A 195 -1.95 -8.18 -23.46
CA VAL A 195 -1.62 -9.61 -23.47
C VAL A 195 -2.78 -10.34 -24.16
N ALA A 196 -2.47 -11.09 -25.22
CA ALA A 196 -3.43 -11.91 -25.97
C ALA A 196 -4.68 -11.16 -26.48
N GLY A 197 -4.54 -9.88 -26.88
CA GLY A 197 -5.63 -9.08 -27.45
C GLY A 197 -6.60 -8.47 -26.43
N ILE A 198 -6.41 -8.73 -25.14
CA ILE A 198 -7.14 -8.09 -24.03
C ILE A 198 -6.18 -7.09 -23.37
N ALA A 199 -6.63 -5.84 -23.21
CA ALA A 199 -5.88 -4.87 -22.42
C ALA A 199 -6.09 -5.20 -20.94
N PHE A 200 -5.01 -5.55 -20.24
CA PHE A 200 -5.02 -5.79 -18.79
C PHE A 200 -3.98 -4.86 -18.15
N THR A 201 -4.34 -4.20 -17.08
CA THR A 201 -3.40 -3.43 -16.28
C THR A 201 -2.67 -4.37 -15.31
N GLN A 202 -1.40 -4.07 -15.01
CA GLN A 202 -0.62 -4.85 -14.03
C GLN A 202 -1.33 -4.92 -12.67
N ALA A 203 -2.03 -3.85 -12.31
CA ALA A 203 -2.74 -3.77 -11.04
C ALA A 203 -4.11 -4.47 -11.01
N GLU A 204 -4.82 -4.60 -12.13
CA GLU A 204 -5.96 -5.54 -12.22
C GLU A 204 -5.51 -6.98 -11.93
N MET A 205 -4.33 -7.38 -12.41
CA MET A 205 -3.76 -8.69 -12.09
C MET A 205 -3.41 -8.83 -10.60
N ILE A 206 -2.76 -7.82 -10.00
CA ILE A 206 -2.41 -7.85 -8.57
C ILE A 206 -3.68 -7.89 -7.70
N SER A 207 -4.68 -7.07 -8.00
CA SER A 207 -5.95 -7.03 -7.28
C SER A 207 -6.69 -8.37 -7.34
N LEU A 208 -6.72 -9.02 -8.51
CA LEU A 208 -7.31 -10.34 -8.70
C LEU A 208 -6.57 -11.42 -7.90
N ILE A 209 -5.23 -11.40 -7.91
CA ILE A 209 -4.41 -12.36 -7.14
C ILE A 209 -4.66 -12.19 -5.64
N LEU A 210 -4.71 -10.95 -5.14
CA LEU A 210 -5.03 -10.66 -3.73
C LEU A 210 -6.42 -11.16 -3.36
N PHE A 211 -7.41 -10.91 -4.22
CA PHE A 211 -8.77 -11.37 -3.97
C PHE A 211 -8.89 -12.90 -3.94
N LEU A 212 -8.33 -13.58 -4.95
CA LEU A 212 -8.39 -15.03 -5.06
C LEU A 212 -7.61 -15.73 -3.94
N SER A 213 -6.44 -15.22 -3.57
CA SER A 213 -5.66 -15.76 -2.45
C SER A 213 -6.39 -15.60 -1.11
N GLY A 214 -7.04 -14.45 -0.90
CA GLY A 214 -7.90 -14.23 0.27
C GLY A 214 -9.10 -15.19 0.30
N LEU A 215 -9.79 -15.37 -0.83
CA LEU A 215 -10.92 -16.30 -0.94
C LEU A 215 -10.48 -17.74 -0.65
N LEU A 216 -9.37 -18.20 -1.24
CA LEU A 216 -8.83 -19.52 -1.00
C LEU A 216 -8.50 -19.74 0.48
N LEU A 217 -7.93 -18.74 1.15
CA LEU A 217 -7.61 -18.82 2.57
C LEU A 217 -8.87 -18.91 3.44
N VAL A 218 -9.90 -18.13 3.13
CA VAL A 218 -11.20 -18.20 3.85
C VAL A 218 -11.86 -19.57 3.65
N VAL A 219 -11.92 -20.06 2.41
CA VAL A 219 -12.48 -21.38 2.10
C VAL A 219 -11.70 -22.49 2.82
N PHE A 220 -10.37 -22.40 2.83
CA PHE A 220 -9.51 -23.35 3.54
C PHE A 220 -9.73 -23.31 5.06
N ALA A 221 -9.84 -22.11 5.65
CA ALA A 221 -10.10 -21.94 7.08
C ALA A 221 -11.45 -22.54 7.49
N ILE A 222 -12.49 -22.35 6.67
CA ILE A 222 -13.82 -22.91 6.92
C ILE A 222 -13.80 -24.44 6.79
N LYS A 223 -13.19 -24.99 5.74
CA LYS A 223 -13.12 -26.45 5.52
C LYS A 223 -12.35 -27.17 6.64
N ASN A 224 -11.34 -26.53 7.21
CA ASN A 224 -10.51 -27.11 8.27
C ASN A 224 -10.91 -26.64 9.67
N LYS A 225 -12.13 -26.13 9.87
CA LYS A 225 -12.60 -25.57 11.14
C LYS A 225 -12.39 -26.53 12.32
N GLU A 226 -12.70 -27.82 12.17
CA GLU A 226 -12.53 -28.81 13.25
C GLU A 226 -11.05 -29.09 13.56
N LYS A 227 -10.21 -29.13 12.53
CA LYS A 227 -8.76 -29.28 12.69
C LYS A 227 -8.18 -28.06 13.39
N HIS A 228 -8.66 -26.85 13.08
CA HIS A 228 -8.21 -25.60 13.69
C HIS A 228 -8.84 -25.32 15.07
N ALA A 229 -10.01 -25.89 15.38
CA ALA A 229 -10.66 -25.77 16.68
C ALA A 229 -9.99 -26.64 17.75
N ASN A 230 -9.44 -27.79 17.36
CA ASN A 230 -8.66 -28.67 18.23
C ASN A 230 -7.16 -28.30 18.29
N TYR A 231 -6.80 -27.11 17.81
CA TYR A 231 -5.42 -26.68 17.59
C TYR A 231 -5.02 -25.53 18.50
#